data_AF-A0A346XUZ2-F1
#
_entry.id   AF-A0A346XUZ2-F1
#
_cell.length_a   1.000
_cell.length_b   1.000
_cell.length_c   1.000
_cell.angle_alpha   90.00
_cell.angle_beta   90.00
_cell.angle_gamma   90.00
#
_symmetry.space_group_name_H-M   'P 1'
#
loop_
_entity.id
_entity.type
_entity.pdbx_description
1 polymer ?
#
loop_
_entity_poly.entity_id
_entity_poly.type
_entity_poly.pdbx_seq_one_letter_code
_entity_poly.pdbx_strand_id
1 'polypeptide(L)'
;MTNEVVASLAQSFGEVLVRLAGERPGLLVVSGPDTSLVSWFTQIWPERLVTVAPAASRLSVGQGIRRGGGEAIVVLDETVSVLPSGLTAPMVLLSADPMHLGAAHRAGTTVCQPGWELDLPALLIGALGADEPVVLHLPEPLAGLPEQPDPERTSFGDPRVLHRGRRGLVIGAGPTAPVAAWVARRLAGQQVDVLALDSHTMGADSGVDTELLVDHLLVGPIDAPRAGALDAVRVDPSDLHGLVNAVRRALPGMARS
;
A
#
# COMPACT_ATOMS: atom_id res chain seq x y z
N MET A 1 -13.16 -6.48 28.83
CA MET A 1 -12.91 -6.42 27.39
C MET A 1 -12.78 -4.96 27.04
N THR A 2 -11.57 -4.43 27.09
CA THR A 2 -11.26 -3.11 26.57
C THR A 2 -11.48 -3.18 25.06
N ASN A 3 -12.44 -2.40 24.55
CA ASN A 3 -12.49 -2.11 23.12
C ASN A 3 -11.19 -1.37 22.80
N GLU A 4 -10.16 -2.11 22.38
CA GLU A 4 -9.07 -1.50 21.62
C GLU A 4 -9.73 -0.88 20.41
N VAL A 5 -9.81 0.45 20.41
CA VAL A 5 -10.13 1.22 19.21
C VAL A 5 -9.00 0.86 18.24
N VAL A 6 -9.28 0.01 17.27
CA VAL A 6 -8.39 -0.19 16.13
C VAL A 6 -8.28 1.20 15.49
N ALA A 7 -7.11 1.83 15.62
CA ALA A 7 -6.87 3.10 14.98
C ALA A 7 -6.97 2.88 13.47
N SER A 8 -7.48 3.86 12.72
CA SER A 8 -7.42 3.75 11.26
C SER A 8 -5.96 3.95 10.82
N LEU A 9 -5.57 3.34 9.69
CA LEU A 9 -4.24 3.58 9.09
C LEU A 9 -3.97 5.07 8.86
N ALA A 10 -5.00 5.86 8.58
CA ALA A 10 -4.91 7.31 8.46
C ALA A 10 -4.54 8.02 9.78
N GLN A 11 -5.09 7.57 10.91
CA GLN A 11 -4.74 8.12 12.22
C GLN A 11 -3.28 7.81 12.55
N SER A 12 -2.87 6.55 12.42
CA SER A 12 -1.50 6.11 12.71
C SER A 12 -0.49 6.77 11.76
N PHE A 13 -0.87 7.02 10.50
CA PHE A 13 -0.08 7.81 9.57
C PHE A 13 0.13 9.24 10.08
N GLY A 14 -0.91 9.91 10.59
CA GLY A 14 -0.81 11.26 11.14
C GLY A 14 0.21 11.37 12.28
N GLU A 15 0.25 10.37 13.18
CA GLU A 15 1.22 10.31 14.27
C GLU A 15 2.65 10.14 13.75
N VAL A 16 2.86 9.21 12.81
CA VAL A 16 4.17 8.97 12.18
C VAL A 16 4.63 10.22 11.43
N LEU A 17 3.74 10.87 10.69
CA LEU A 17 4.05 12.08 9.93
C LEU A 17 4.47 13.23 10.85
N VAL A 18 3.78 13.45 11.97
CA VAL A 18 4.15 14.48 12.96
C VAL A 18 5.52 14.21 13.56
N ARG A 19 5.81 12.95 13.92
CA ARG A 19 7.14 12.56 14.44
C ARG A 19 8.22 12.83 13.40
N LEU A 20 8.02 12.36 12.16
CA LEU A 20 8.99 12.56 11.07
C LEU A 20 9.22 14.03 10.77
N ALA A 21 8.20 14.88 10.84
CA ALA A 21 8.37 16.32 10.65
C ALA A 21 9.26 16.94 11.75
N GLY A 22 9.22 16.44 12.98
CA GLY A 22 10.16 16.82 14.03
C GLY A 22 11.61 16.47 13.69
N GLU A 23 11.83 15.35 12.99
CA GLU A 23 13.14 14.84 12.59
C GLU A 23 13.64 15.42 11.25
N ARG A 24 12.71 15.87 10.38
CA ARG A 24 12.96 16.37 9.03
C ARG A 24 12.42 17.79 8.89
N PRO A 25 13.20 18.83 9.27
CA PRO A 25 12.76 20.22 9.25
C PRO A 25 12.32 20.74 7.87
N GLY A 26 12.82 20.13 6.79
CA GLY A 26 12.48 20.49 5.41
C GLY A 26 11.25 19.78 4.83
N LEU A 27 10.55 18.95 5.62
CA LEU A 27 9.35 18.24 5.18
C LEU A 27 8.15 19.19 5.13
N LEU A 28 7.57 19.33 3.94
CA LEU A 28 6.36 20.10 3.68
C LEU A 28 5.23 19.18 3.22
N VAL A 29 4.00 19.51 3.63
CA VAL A 29 2.78 18.84 3.16
C VAL A 29 2.04 19.80 2.25
N VAL A 30 1.77 19.40 1.02
CA VAL A 30 0.98 20.14 0.04
C VAL A 30 -0.43 19.55 0.02
N SER A 31 -1.44 20.31 0.44
CA SER A 31 -2.82 19.81 0.52
C SER A 31 -3.82 20.78 -0.11
N GLY A 32 -5.02 20.29 -0.39
CA GLY A 32 -6.18 21.13 -0.68
C GLY A 32 -6.73 21.82 0.57
N PRO A 33 -7.91 22.46 0.43
CA PRO A 33 -8.65 23.00 1.58
C PRO A 33 -9.10 21.91 2.54
N ASP A 34 -9.37 20.70 2.04
CA ASP A 34 -9.54 19.53 2.88
C ASP A 34 -8.17 19.03 3.34
N THR A 35 -8.02 18.92 4.66
CA THR A 35 -6.82 18.43 5.33
C THR A 35 -7.12 17.20 6.18
N SER A 36 -8.27 16.55 6.00
CA SER A 36 -8.73 15.40 6.79
C SER A 36 -7.64 14.33 6.99
N LEU A 37 -7.00 13.88 5.90
CA LEU A 37 -5.92 12.87 5.91
C LEU A 37 -4.64 13.30 6.65
N VAL A 38 -4.43 14.60 6.82
CA VAL A 38 -3.24 15.19 7.46
C VAL A 38 -3.61 16.11 8.62
N SER A 39 -4.80 15.95 9.18
CA SER A 39 -5.39 16.90 10.12
C SER A 39 -4.52 17.08 11.37
N TRP A 40 -3.98 15.99 11.91
CA TRP A 40 -3.05 16.03 13.04
C TRP A 40 -1.76 16.79 12.71
N PHE A 41 -1.19 16.56 11.53
CA PHE A 41 -0.03 17.32 11.07
C PHE A 41 -0.33 18.83 10.97
N THR A 42 -1.50 19.21 10.45
CA THR A 42 -1.86 20.63 10.33
C THR A 42 -2.07 21.32 11.67
N GLN A 43 -2.42 20.58 12.71
CA GLN A 43 -2.58 21.13 14.07
C GLN A 43 -1.22 21.36 14.74
N ILE A 44 -0.25 20.49 14.51
CA ILE A 44 1.07 20.55 15.15
C ILE A 44 2.07 21.41 14.36
N TRP A 45 2.04 21.33 13.03
CA TRP A 45 3.00 22.00 12.11
C TRP A 45 2.27 22.85 11.04
N PRO A 46 1.39 23.80 11.42
CA PRO A 46 0.61 24.58 10.46
C PRO A 46 1.48 25.38 9.48
N GLU A 47 2.67 25.81 9.89
CA GLU A 47 3.62 26.55 9.06
C GLU A 47 4.27 25.71 7.97
N ARG A 48 4.14 24.38 8.03
CA ARG A 48 4.68 23.42 7.06
C ARG A 48 3.61 22.86 6.12
N LEU A 49 2.38 23.36 6.24
CA LEU A 49 1.30 23.09 5.30
C LEU A 49 1.32 24.13 4.17
N VAL A 50 1.33 23.65 2.94
CA VAL A 50 1.18 24.47 1.73
C VAL A 50 -0.20 24.18 1.14
N THR A 51 -1.16 25.07 1.37
CA THR A 51 -2.52 24.92 0.84
C THR A 51 -2.61 25.37 -0.62
N VAL A 52 -3.00 24.47 -1.51
CA VAL A 52 -3.14 24.71 -2.95
C VAL A 52 -4.48 24.14 -3.40
N ALA A 53 -5.41 25.01 -3.76
CA ALA A 53 -6.78 24.59 -4.05
C ALA A 53 -6.91 23.63 -5.25
N PRO A 54 -6.37 23.94 -6.46
CA PRO A 54 -6.49 23.03 -7.59
C PRO A 54 -5.59 21.80 -7.39
N ALA A 55 -6.16 20.60 -7.45
CA ALA A 55 -5.43 19.36 -7.24
C ALA A 55 -4.29 19.15 -8.26
N ALA A 56 -4.51 19.51 -9.53
CA ALA A 56 -3.47 19.50 -10.56
C ALA A 56 -2.26 20.41 -10.23
N SER A 57 -2.51 21.55 -9.56
CA SER A 57 -1.45 22.47 -9.15
C SER A 57 -0.62 21.93 -7.99
N ARG A 58 -1.19 21.11 -7.10
CA ARG A 58 -0.49 20.50 -5.96
C ARG A 58 0.71 19.67 -6.40
N LEU A 59 0.54 18.87 -7.45
CA LEU A 59 1.61 18.06 -8.03
C LEU A 59 2.77 18.93 -8.54
N SER A 60 2.45 20.06 -9.19
CA SER A 60 3.46 21.01 -9.69
C SER A 60 4.19 21.72 -8.54
N VAL A 61 3.47 22.08 -7.48
CA VAL A 61 4.05 22.67 -6.26
C VAL A 61 4.97 21.68 -5.55
N GLY A 62 4.55 20.42 -5.40
CA GLY A 62 5.39 19.34 -4.86
C GLY A 62 6.70 19.17 -5.62
N GLN A 63 6.64 19.12 -6.97
CA GLN A 63 7.85 19.09 -7.79
C GLN A 63 8.73 20.33 -7.58
N GLY A 64 8.13 21.52 -7.46
CA GLY A 64 8.85 22.77 -7.17
C GLY A 64 9.61 22.72 -5.86
N ILE A 65 8.97 22.22 -4.78
CA ILE A 65 9.59 22.03 -3.47
C ILE A 65 10.79 21.09 -3.57
N ARG A 66 10.65 19.96 -4.25
CA ARG A 66 11.74 18.99 -4.46
C ARG A 66 12.90 19.57 -5.26
N ARG A 67 12.61 20.30 -6.34
CA ARG A 67 13.64 21.01 -7.13
C ARG A 67 14.36 22.09 -6.32
N GLY A 68 13.69 22.68 -5.33
CA GLY A 68 14.27 23.59 -4.35
C GLY A 68 15.05 22.92 -3.22
N GLY A 69 15.13 21.58 -3.20
CA GLY A 69 15.85 20.80 -2.19
C GLY A 69 15.06 20.46 -0.92
N GLY A 70 13.79 20.88 -0.81
CA GLY A 70 12.90 20.50 0.31
C GLY A 70 12.24 19.15 0.07
N GLU A 71 11.63 18.53 1.07
CA GLU A 71 10.87 17.27 0.95
C GLU A 71 9.37 17.56 0.83
N ALA A 72 8.63 16.75 0.06
CA ALA A 72 7.23 17.00 -0.21
C ALA A 72 6.38 15.72 -0.07
N ILE A 73 5.29 15.85 0.69
CA ILE A 73 4.14 14.95 0.63
C ILE A 73 3.00 15.73 0.00
N VAL A 74 2.42 15.20 -1.07
CA VAL A 74 1.31 15.82 -1.81
C VAL A 74 0.04 15.03 -1.56
N VAL A 75 -0.98 15.66 -0.97
CA VAL A 75 -2.27 15.03 -0.70
C VAL A 75 -3.13 15.06 -1.96
N LEU A 76 -3.48 13.87 -2.45
CA LEU A 76 -4.42 13.65 -3.53
C LEU A 76 -5.85 13.61 -2.98
N ASP A 77 -6.79 14.16 -3.73
CA ASP A 77 -8.23 14.03 -3.48
C ASP A 77 -8.90 13.31 -4.67
N GLU A 78 -10.18 12.96 -4.55
CA GLU A 78 -10.91 12.21 -5.57
C GLU A 78 -11.00 12.92 -6.94
N THR A 79 -10.61 14.19 -7.03
CA THR A 79 -10.63 14.92 -8.32
C THR A 79 -9.44 14.55 -9.22
N VAL A 80 -8.41 13.90 -8.69
CA VAL A 80 -7.21 13.48 -9.42
C VAL A 80 -7.38 12.09 -10.03
N SER A 81 -8.12 12.00 -11.13
CA SER A 81 -8.34 10.72 -11.84
C SER A 81 -7.15 10.24 -12.70
N VAL A 82 -6.16 11.11 -12.95
CA VAL A 82 -4.98 10.82 -13.78
C VAL A 82 -3.75 11.44 -13.15
N LEU A 83 -2.69 10.63 -13.01
CA LEU A 83 -1.36 11.12 -12.66
C LEU A 83 -0.57 11.44 -13.93
N PRO A 84 0.08 12.61 -14.02
CA PRO A 84 0.92 12.95 -15.16
C PRO A 84 2.12 12.00 -15.27
N SER A 85 2.38 11.48 -16.47
CA SER A 85 3.58 10.68 -16.77
C SER A 85 4.90 11.47 -16.65
N GLY A 86 4.83 12.81 -16.55
CA GLY A 86 5.97 13.69 -16.37
C GLY A 86 6.33 13.99 -14.90
N LEU A 87 5.77 13.25 -13.94
CA LEU A 87 6.19 13.36 -12.54
C LEU A 87 7.54 12.67 -12.38
N THR A 88 8.62 13.45 -12.28
CA THR A 88 9.99 12.90 -12.15
C THR A 88 10.67 13.27 -10.85
N ALA A 89 10.07 14.15 -10.05
CA ALA A 89 10.66 14.55 -8.77
C ALA A 89 10.31 13.51 -7.70
N PRO A 90 11.27 13.09 -6.86
CA PRO A 90 11.03 12.15 -5.77
C PRO A 90 10.11 12.75 -4.71
N MET A 91 8.87 12.31 -4.62
CA MET A 91 7.90 12.82 -3.65
C MET A 91 6.87 11.77 -3.32
N VAL A 92 6.26 11.89 -2.14
CA VAL A 92 5.16 11.01 -1.75
C VAL A 92 3.84 11.64 -2.19
N LEU A 93 3.03 10.88 -2.92
CA LEU A 93 1.66 11.22 -3.26
C LEU A 93 0.75 10.45 -2.30
N LEU A 94 0.22 11.14 -1.30
CA LEU A 94 -0.63 10.56 -0.27
C LEU A 94 -2.07 10.44 -0.78
N SER A 95 -2.67 9.26 -0.62
CA SER A 95 -4.07 9.04 -1.01
C SER A 95 -4.79 8.05 -0.12
N ALA A 96 -6.10 8.23 0.05
CA ALA A 96 -7.00 7.21 0.61
C ALA A 96 -8.02 6.69 -0.44
N ASP A 97 -7.98 7.17 -1.67
CA ASP A 97 -8.92 6.76 -2.72
C ASP A 97 -8.26 5.69 -3.63
N PRO A 98 -8.85 4.47 -3.70
CA PRO A 98 -8.36 3.37 -4.54
C PRO A 98 -8.17 3.73 -6.02
N MET A 99 -8.89 4.70 -6.57
CA MET A 99 -8.74 5.07 -7.99
C MET A 99 -7.32 5.53 -8.33
N HIS A 100 -6.59 6.06 -7.33
CA HIS A 100 -5.21 6.50 -7.52
C HIS A 100 -4.23 5.34 -7.71
N LEU A 101 -4.59 4.12 -7.32
CA LEU A 101 -3.79 2.92 -7.58
C LEU A 101 -3.76 2.60 -9.08
N GLY A 102 -4.93 2.60 -9.74
CA GLY A 102 -5.01 2.42 -11.18
C GLY A 102 -4.40 3.60 -11.94
N ALA A 103 -4.54 4.83 -11.41
CA ALA A 103 -3.87 6.01 -11.98
C ALA A 103 -2.33 5.90 -11.89
N ALA A 104 -1.80 5.39 -10.78
CA ALA A 104 -0.38 5.12 -10.59
C ALA A 104 0.13 4.07 -11.57
N HIS A 105 -0.59 2.95 -11.72
CA HIS A 105 -0.24 1.92 -12.67
C HIS A 105 -0.14 2.49 -14.10
N ARG A 106 -1.16 3.24 -14.56
CA ARG A 106 -1.15 3.87 -15.89
C ARG A 106 -0.03 4.90 -16.08
N ALA A 107 0.38 5.57 -15.01
CA ALA A 107 1.46 6.55 -15.04
C ALA A 107 2.86 5.90 -14.92
N GLY A 108 2.94 4.60 -14.60
CA GLY A 108 4.21 3.94 -14.29
C GLY A 108 4.82 4.49 -13.01
N THR A 109 4.01 4.67 -11.97
CA THR A 109 4.44 5.20 -10.66
C THR A 109 4.46 4.07 -9.64
N THR A 110 5.51 4.02 -8.83
CA THR A 110 5.63 3.07 -7.71
C THR A 110 4.52 3.31 -6.68
N VAL A 111 3.94 2.23 -6.18
CA VAL A 111 2.85 2.25 -5.22
C VAL A 111 3.29 1.59 -3.92
N CYS A 112 2.93 2.21 -2.80
CA CYS A 112 3.11 1.69 -1.46
C CYS A 112 1.74 1.57 -0.76
N GLN A 113 1.39 0.37 -0.31
CA GLN A 113 0.13 0.02 0.35
C GLN A 113 0.40 -0.73 1.66
N PRO A 114 0.49 -0.02 2.80
CA PRO A 114 0.67 -0.62 4.11
C PRO A 114 -0.51 -1.55 4.46
N GLY A 115 -0.22 -2.79 4.84
CA GLY A 115 -1.26 -3.71 5.36
C GLY A 115 -1.50 -3.59 6.86
N TRP A 116 -0.55 -2.98 7.59
CA TRP A 116 -0.60 -2.81 9.04
C TRP A 116 -0.03 -1.46 9.47
N GLU A 117 -0.50 -0.96 10.61
CA GLU A 117 -0.11 0.35 11.11
C GLU A 117 1.37 0.46 11.47
N LEU A 118 1.96 -0.56 12.12
CA LEU A 118 3.38 -0.49 12.51
C LEU A 118 4.34 -0.58 11.32
N ASP A 119 3.85 -0.85 10.10
CA ASP A 119 4.66 -0.79 8.88
C ASP A 119 4.87 0.65 8.40
N LEU A 120 3.97 1.57 8.76
CA LEU A 120 3.96 2.95 8.28
C LEU A 120 5.29 3.70 8.47
N PRO A 121 6.00 3.61 9.61
CA PRO A 121 7.29 4.28 9.76
C PRO A 121 8.32 3.86 8.71
N ALA A 122 8.54 2.55 8.55
CA ALA A 122 9.52 2.02 7.61
C ALA A 122 9.15 2.36 6.17
N LEU A 123 7.86 2.21 5.82
CA LEU A 123 7.35 2.47 4.49
C LEU A 123 7.35 3.94 4.11
N LEU A 124 6.96 4.84 5.02
CA LEU A 124 6.98 6.28 4.76
C LEU A 124 8.41 6.83 4.67
N ILE A 125 9.33 6.35 5.54
CA ILE A 125 10.74 6.73 5.46
C ILE A 125 11.34 6.29 4.12
N GLY A 126 11.08 5.04 3.72
CA GLY A 126 11.54 4.50 2.44
C GLY A 126 10.95 5.24 1.24
N ALA A 127 9.64 5.52 1.25
CA ALA A 127 8.97 6.27 0.18
C ALA A 127 9.49 7.71 0.05
N LEU A 128 9.79 8.39 1.16
CA LEU A 128 10.43 9.72 1.14
C LEU A 128 11.89 9.67 0.66
N GLY A 129 12.56 8.52 0.82
CA GLY A 129 13.93 8.28 0.38
C GLY A 129 14.04 7.74 -1.05
N ALA A 130 12.93 7.44 -1.72
CA ALA A 130 12.93 6.96 -3.09
C ALA A 130 13.40 8.05 -4.07
N ASP A 131 14.05 7.63 -5.17
CA ASP A 131 14.53 8.53 -6.23
C ASP A 131 13.42 8.93 -7.24
N GLU A 132 12.22 8.39 -7.06
CA GLU A 132 11.06 8.53 -7.94
C GLU A 132 9.80 8.88 -7.14
N PRO A 133 8.73 9.40 -7.77
CA PRO A 133 7.47 9.59 -7.06
C PRO A 133 6.88 8.26 -6.60
N VAL A 134 6.32 8.26 -5.38
CA VAL A 134 5.66 7.09 -4.78
C VAL A 134 4.24 7.46 -4.39
N VAL A 135 3.25 6.70 -4.86
CA VAL A 135 1.88 6.78 -4.32
C VAL A 135 1.83 5.99 -3.03
N LEU A 136 1.68 6.66 -1.90
CA LEU A 136 1.38 6.03 -0.62
C LEU A 136 -0.14 6.02 -0.43
N HIS A 137 -0.74 4.85 -0.63
CA HIS A 137 -2.17 4.66 -0.43
C HIS A 137 -2.43 4.12 0.97
N LEU A 138 -3.32 4.81 1.71
CA LEU A 138 -3.77 4.43 3.04
C LEU A 138 -5.16 3.79 2.93
N PRO A 139 -5.23 2.45 2.80
CA PRO A 139 -6.50 1.76 2.71
C PRO A 139 -7.23 1.76 4.05
N GLU A 140 -8.54 1.52 4.01
CA GLU A 140 -9.26 1.11 5.20
C GLU A 140 -8.85 -0.32 5.58
N PRO A 141 -8.53 -0.61 6.84
CA PRO A 141 -8.13 -1.95 7.26
C PRO A 141 -9.31 -2.92 7.18
N LEU A 142 -9.05 -4.16 6.75
CA LEU A 142 -10.04 -5.24 6.84
C LEU A 142 -10.17 -5.73 8.29
N ALA A 143 -11.35 -5.55 8.87
CA ALA A 143 -11.63 -5.98 10.24
C ALA A 143 -11.60 -7.51 10.41
N GLY A 144 -11.15 -7.98 11.58
CA GLY A 144 -11.25 -9.40 11.98
C GLY A 144 -10.22 -10.35 11.34
N LEU A 145 -9.22 -9.81 10.65
CA LEU A 145 -8.12 -10.56 10.05
C LEU A 145 -6.87 -10.55 10.94
N PRO A 146 -5.95 -11.52 10.77
CA PRO A 146 -5.10 -12.01 11.84
C PRO A 146 -3.93 -11.11 12.23
N GLU A 147 -3.27 -11.54 13.32
CA GLU A 147 -2.08 -10.97 13.97
C GLU A 147 -1.06 -10.36 13.01
N GLN A 148 -0.62 -9.16 13.36
CA GLN A 148 0.38 -8.40 12.65
C GLN A 148 1.73 -9.14 12.61
N PRO A 149 2.39 -9.26 11.44
CA PRO A 149 3.75 -9.76 11.34
C PRO A 149 4.73 -8.84 12.10
N ASP A 150 5.89 -9.39 12.46
CA ASP A 150 7.00 -8.63 13.02
C ASP A 150 7.35 -7.40 12.14
N PRO A 151 7.14 -6.16 12.62
CA PRO A 151 7.33 -4.95 11.83
C PRO A 151 8.80 -4.67 11.52
N GLU A 152 9.75 -5.27 12.25
CA GLU A 152 11.18 -5.15 11.94
C GLU A 152 11.57 -5.83 10.62
N ARG A 153 10.67 -6.66 10.08
CA ARG A 153 10.83 -7.33 8.78
C ARG A 153 10.24 -6.55 7.61
N THR A 154 9.72 -5.35 7.86
CA THR A 154 9.15 -4.49 6.82
C THR A 154 10.21 -3.56 6.27
N SER A 155 10.31 -3.51 4.95
CA SER A 155 11.23 -2.64 4.22
C SER A 155 10.58 -2.15 2.95
N PHE A 156 10.71 -0.86 2.65
CA PHE A 156 10.26 -0.31 1.38
C PHE A 156 10.98 -1.00 0.20
N GLY A 157 10.22 -1.37 -0.83
CA GLY A 157 10.74 -1.94 -2.09
C GLY A 157 10.78 -3.47 -2.14
N ASP A 158 10.98 -4.15 -1.01
CA ASP A 158 11.08 -5.60 -0.97
C ASP A 158 9.79 -6.25 -0.40
N PRO A 159 9.23 -7.28 -1.05
CA PRO A 159 8.07 -7.97 -0.52
C PRO A 159 8.41 -8.70 0.78
N ARG A 160 7.51 -8.63 1.77
CA ARG A 160 7.68 -9.34 3.04
C ARG A 160 7.10 -10.75 2.94
N VAL A 161 7.87 -11.74 3.38
CA VAL A 161 7.40 -13.14 3.46
C VAL A 161 6.45 -13.32 4.65
N LEU A 162 5.19 -13.62 4.37
CA LEU A 162 4.13 -13.85 5.35
C LEU A 162 4.04 -15.33 5.78
N HIS A 163 4.29 -16.24 4.84
CA HIS A 163 4.28 -17.68 5.06
C HIS A 163 5.26 -18.34 4.10
N ARG A 164 6.02 -19.34 4.56
CA ARG A 164 6.96 -20.08 3.71
C ARG A 164 6.30 -21.32 3.16
N GLY A 165 6.44 -21.53 1.85
CA GLY A 165 6.04 -22.76 1.17
C GLY A 165 6.63 -22.85 -0.23
N ARG A 166 6.40 -23.97 -0.92
CA ARG A 166 7.11 -24.30 -2.16
C ARG A 166 6.23 -24.73 -3.33
N ARG A 167 4.94 -24.99 -3.13
CA ARG A 167 4.05 -25.54 -4.18
C ARG A 167 3.21 -24.48 -4.89
N GLY A 168 3.19 -23.27 -4.38
CA GLY A 168 2.36 -22.19 -4.89
C GLY A 168 2.71 -20.85 -4.30
N LEU A 169 2.18 -19.80 -4.91
CA LEU A 169 2.36 -18.42 -4.54
C LEU A 169 1.00 -17.77 -4.26
N VAL A 170 0.93 -16.99 -3.19
CA VAL A 170 -0.21 -16.14 -2.83
C VAL A 170 0.33 -14.75 -2.50
N ILE A 171 -0.09 -13.73 -3.23
CA ILE A 171 0.34 -12.35 -3.03
C ILE A 171 -0.86 -11.51 -2.63
N GLY A 172 -0.70 -10.70 -1.58
CA GLY A 172 -1.59 -9.59 -1.26
C GLY A 172 -0.77 -8.31 -1.06
N ALA A 173 -1.46 -7.17 -0.97
CA ALA A 173 -0.88 -5.87 -0.60
C ALA A 173 -1.96 -5.05 0.13
N GLY A 174 -1.55 -4.11 0.97
CA GLY A 174 -2.50 -3.30 1.75
C GLY A 174 -3.57 -4.15 2.45
N PRO A 175 -4.86 -3.93 2.19
CA PRO A 175 -5.94 -4.66 2.87
C PRO A 175 -5.91 -6.17 2.63
N THR A 176 -5.36 -6.65 1.49
CA THR A 176 -5.34 -8.08 1.16
C THR A 176 -4.11 -8.81 1.70
N ALA A 177 -3.07 -8.11 2.20
CA ALA A 177 -1.89 -8.75 2.78
C ALA A 177 -2.21 -9.59 4.05
N PRO A 178 -3.02 -9.10 5.02
CA PRO A 178 -3.52 -9.94 6.12
C PRO A 178 -4.31 -11.16 5.66
N VAL A 179 -5.07 -11.04 4.55
CA VAL A 179 -5.84 -12.13 3.95
C VAL A 179 -4.91 -13.19 3.39
N ALA A 180 -3.86 -12.80 2.65
CA ALA A 180 -2.84 -13.71 2.12
C ALA A 180 -2.20 -14.54 3.23
N ALA A 181 -1.80 -13.90 4.35
CA ALA A 181 -1.25 -14.59 5.51
C ALA A 181 -2.25 -15.59 6.11
N TRP A 182 -3.52 -15.20 6.23
CA TRP A 182 -4.58 -16.04 6.76
C TRP A 182 -4.83 -17.28 5.87
N VAL A 183 -5.00 -17.07 4.56
CA VAL A 183 -5.26 -18.13 3.58
C VAL A 183 -4.11 -19.13 3.58
N ALA A 184 -2.86 -18.66 3.60
CA ALA A 184 -1.69 -19.52 3.60
C ALA A 184 -1.64 -20.46 4.80
N ARG A 185 -1.95 -19.96 6.01
CA ARG A 185 -2.04 -20.79 7.21
C ARG A 185 -3.17 -21.82 7.14
N ARG A 186 -4.31 -21.46 6.55
CA ARG A 186 -5.44 -22.39 6.37
C ARG A 186 -5.11 -23.48 5.36
N LEU A 187 -4.47 -23.13 4.25
CA LEU A 187 -3.98 -24.09 3.26
C LEU A 187 -2.91 -25.03 3.85
N ALA A 188 -1.98 -24.51 4.65
CA ALA A 188 -0.98 -25.32 5.34
C ALA A 188 -1.63 -26.38 6.25
N GLY A 189 -2.69 -26.01 6.97
CA GLY A 189 -3.50 -26.96 7.76
C GLY A 189 -4.20 -28.05 6.93
N GLN A 190 -4.36 -27.83 5.62
CA GLN A 190 -4.87 -28.79 4.65
C GLN A 190 -3.76 -29.47 3.84
N GLN A 191 -2.50 -29.39 4.29
CA GLN A 191 -1.31 -29.94 3.61
C GLN A 191 -1.05 -29.33 2.22
N VAL A 192 -1.55 -28.12 1.98
CA VAL A 192 -1.25 -27.31 0.81
C VAL A 192 -0.17 -26.30 1.19
N ASP A 193 1.00 -26.43 0.59
CA ASP A 193 2.19 -25.65 0.93
C ASP A 193 2.39 -24.45 -0.01
N VAL A 194 2.12 -23.22 0.46
CA VAL A 194 2.23 -22.00 -0.34
C VAL A 194 3.20 -20.99 0.27
N LEU A 195 3.96 -20.32 -0.59
CA LEU A 195 4.64 -19.08 -0.29
C LEU A 195 3.59 -17.96 -0.29
N ALA A 196 3.50 -17.21 0.81
CA ALA A 196 2.66 -16.02 0.88
C ALA A 196 3.51 -14.78 1.06
N LEU A 197 3.24 -13.76 0.24
CA LEU A 197 3.96 -12.50 0.21
C LEU A 197 3.02 -11.32 0.45
N ASP A 198 3.52 -10.35 1.19
CA ASP A 198 3.00 -9.00 1.25
C ASP A 198 3.83 -8.14 0.28
N SER A 199 3.22 -7.74 -0.84
CA SER A 199 3.79 -6.84 -1.84
C SER A 199 3.35 -5.40 -1.56
N HIS A 200 3.54 -4.94 -0.32
CA HIS A 200 3.21 -3.58 0.11
C HIS A 200 3.94 -2.51 -0.69
N THR A 201 5.04 -2.80 -1.39
CA THR A 201 5.63 -1.92 -2.39
C THR A 201 5.62 -2.61 -3.75
N MET A 202 5.08 -1.94 -4.77
CA MET A 202 5.08 -2.42 -6.15
C MET A 202 5.66 -1.35 -7.06
N GLY A 203 6.78 -1.70 -7.70
CA GLY A 203 7.44 -0.85 -8.67
C GLY A 203 6.59 -0.65 -9.94
N ALA A 204 6.87 0.44 -10.63
CA ALA A 204 6.28 0.78 -11.93
C ALA A 204 6.42 -0.32 -12.99
N ASP A 205 7.46 -1.13 -12.90
CA ASP A 205 7.82 -2.21 -13.82
C ASP A 205 7.21 -3.57 -13.45
N SER A 206 6.49 -3.67 -12.33
CA SER A 206 5.88 -4.92 -11.86
C SER A 206 4.86 -5.51 -12.85
N GLY A 207 4.26 -4.68 -13.70
CA GLY A 207 3.22 -5.08 -14.65
C GLY A 207 1.91 -5.51 -13.98
N VAL A 208 1.76 -5.30 -12.67
CA VAL A 208 0.53 -5.53 -11.90
C VAL A 208 -0.23 -4.23 -11.78
N ASP A 209 -1.52 -4.26 -12.11
CA ASP A 209 -2.42 -3.18 -11.74
C ASP A 209 -2.70 -3.26 -10.24
N THR A 210 -2.13 -2.34 -9.47
CA THR A 210 -2.23 -2.35 -8.01
C THR A 210 -3.65 -2.11 -7.50
N GLU A 211 -4.55 -1.55 -8.32
CA GLU A 211 -5.97 -1.44 -8.00
C GLU A 211 -6.60 -2.82 -7.78
N LEU A 212 -6.13 -3.84 -8.51
CA LEU A 212 -6.59 -5.22 -8.36
C LEU A 212 -6.34 -5.78 -6.96
N LEU A 213 -5.25 -5.38 -6.30
CA LEU A 213 -4.87 -5.89 -4.98
C LEU A 213 -5.67 -5.30 -3.83
N VAL A 214 -6.57 -4.35 -4.11
CA VAL A 214 -7.53 -3.82 -3.12
C VAL A 214 -8.49 -4.91 -2.66
N ASP A 215 -8.94 -5.76 -3.57
CA ASP A 215 -9.92 -6.80 -3.29
C ASP A 215 -9.60 -8.15 -3.94
N HIS A 216 -8.41 -8.34 -4.52
CA HIS A 216 -7.96 -9.65 -5.02
C HIS A 216 -6.62 -10.06 -4.42
N LEU A 217 -6.45 -11.38 -4.28
CA LEU A 217 -5.16 -12.03 -4.13
C LEU A 217 -4.65 -12.44 -5.51
N LEU A 218 -3.35 -12.35 -5.75
CA LEU A 218 -2.74 -12.99 -6.91
C LEU A 218 -2.24 -14.38 -6.50
N VAL A 219 -2.60 -15.39 -7.29
CA VAL A 219 -2.35 -16.79 -6.98
C VAL A 219 -1.74 -17.48 -8.18
N GLY A 220 -0.71 -18.31 -7.97
CA GLY A 220 -0.13 -19.04 -9.09
C GLY A 220 1.11 -19.85 -8.75
N PRO A 221 1.90 -20.22 -9.77
CA PRO A 221 3.17 -20.94 -9.56
C PRO A 221 4.21 -20.04 -8.88
N ILE A 222 5.11 -20.64 -8.11
CA ILE A 222 6.15 -19.91 -7.36
C ILE A 222 7.21 -19.28 -8.28
N ASP A 223 7.41 -19.89 -9.44
CA ASP A 223 8.32 -19.47 -10.50
C ASP A 223 7.61 -18.65 -11.58
N ALA A 224 6.41 -18.11 -11.29
CA ALA A 224 5.67 -17.25 -12.20
C ALA A 224 6.58 -16.12 -12.73
N PRO A 225 6.92 -16.12 -14.03
CA PRO A 225 7.93 -15.21 -14.56
C PRO A 225 7.42 -13.77 -14.70
N ARG A 226 6.09 -13.57 -14.66
CA ARG A 226 5.40 -12.28 -14.83
C ARG A 226 4.02 -12.30 -14.15
N ALA A 227 3.49 -11.11 -13.85
CA ALA A 227 2.13 -10.89 -13.36
C ALA A 227 1.05 -11.66 -14.14
N GLY A 228 1.14 -11.70 -15.47
CA GLY A 228 0.15 -12.38 -16.33
C GLY A 228 0.11 -13.91 -16.23
N ALA A 229 0.98 -14.53 -15.43
CA ALA A 229 0.93 -15.96 -15.10
C ALA A 229 0.21 -16.24 -13.77
N LEU A 230 -0.30 -15.20 -13.09
CA LEU A 230 -1.03 -15.30 -11.84
C LEU A 230 -2.54 -15.13 -12.10
N ASP A 231 -3.34 -15.95 -11.44
CA ASP A 231 -4.79 -15.80 -11.37
C ASP A 231 -5.15 -14.77 -10.29
N ALA A 232 -6.12 -13.91 -10.60
CA ALA A 232 -6.70 -12.98 -9.62
C ALA A 232 -7.88 -13.66 -8.92
N VAL A 233 -7.76 -13.87 -7.61
CA VAL A 233 -8.81 -14.47 -6.78
C VAL A 233 -9.42 -13.39 -5.89
N ARG A 234 -10.69 -13.07 -6.14
CA ARG A 234 -11.43 -12.06 -5.38
C ARG A 234 -11.56 -12.46 -3.91
N VAL A 235 -11.28 -11.50 -3.03
CA VAL A 235 -11.47 -11.57 -1.58
C VAL A 235 -12.89 -11.17 -1.26
N ASP A 236 -13.67 -12.12 -0.76
CA ASP A 236 -14.95 -11.86 -0.11
C ASP A 236 -14.78 -12.09 1.40
N PRO A 237 -14.73 -11.02 2.22
CA PRO A 237 -14.61 -11.16 3.67
C PRO A 237 -15.77 -11.94 4.32
N SER A 238 -16.93 -12.02 3.65
CA SER A 238 -18.09 -12.77 4.14
C SER A 238 -18.02 -14.27 3.86
N ASP A 239 -17.18 -14.71 2.93
CA ASP A 239 -16.98 -16.12 2.56
C ASP A 239 -15.50 -16.52 2.55
N LEU A 240 -14.88 -16.45 3.73
CA LEU A 240 -13.48 -16.85 3.90
C LEU A 240 -13.25 -18.35 3.59
N HIS A 241 -14.26 -19.21 3.71
CA HIS A 241 -14.12 -20.63 3.35
C HIS A 241 -14.10 -20.81 1.83
N GLY A 242 -15.03 -20.17 1.11
CA GLY A 242 -15.05 -20.14 -0.34
C GLY A 242 -13.77 -19.53 -0.91
N LEU A 243 -13.21 -18.50 -0.26
CA LEU A 243 -11.92 -17.92 -0.62
C LEU A 243 -10.78 -18.95 -0.59
N VAL A 244 -10.63 -19.72 0.50
CA VAL A 244 -9.59 -20.77 0.59
C VAL A 244 -9.75 -21.78 -0.55
N ASN A 245 -10.98 -22.21 -0.84
CA ASN A 245 -11.25 -23.16 -1.92
C ASN A 245 -10.99 -22.56 -3.31
N ALA A 246 -11.25 -21.26 -3.51
CA ALA A 246 -10.95 -20.55 -4.74
C ALA A 246 -9.43 -20.46 -4.96
N VAL A 247 -8.68 -20.04 -3.95
CA VAL A 247 -7.21 -20.01 -3.99
C VAL A 247 -6.65 -21.41 -4.26
N ARG A 248 -7.17 -22.45 -3.58
CA ARG A 248 -6.73 -23.83 -3.81
C ARG A 248 -6.92 -24.27 -5.27
N ARG A 249 -8.02 -23.88 -5.91
CA ARG A 249 -8.30 -24.22 -7.33
C ARG A 249 -7.41 -23.46 -8.31
N ALA A 250 -7.01 -22.24 -7.99
CA ALA A 250 -6.10 -21.42 -8.79
C ALA A 250 -4.62 -21.89 -8.70
N LEU A 251 -4.28 -22.68 -7.68
CA LEU A 251 -2.91 -23.20 -7.54
C LEU A 251 -2.60 -24.30 -8.58
N PRO A 252 -1.38 -24.29 -9.16
CA PRO A 252 -0.98 -25.28 -10.15
C PRO A 252 -1.09 -26.72 -9.63
N GLY A 253 -1.60 -27.63 -10.46
CA GLY A 253 -1.67 -29.06 -10.12
C GLY A 253 -2.72 -29.43 -9.06
N MET A 254 -3.54 -28.48 -8.59
CA MET A 254 -4.56 -28.71 -7.56
C MET A 254 -6.01 -28.67 -8.08
N ALA A 255 -6.20 -28.46 -9.39
CA ALA A 255 -7.50 -28.48 -10.04
C ALA A 255 -8.13 -29.89 -10.20
N ARG A 256 -7.47 -30.95 -9.70
CA ARG A 256 -7.96 -32.35 -9.78
C ARG A 256 -7.64 -33.14 -8.50
N SER A 257 -8.55 -33.08 -7.54
CA SER A 257 -8.79 -34.14 -6.56
C SER A 257 -10.25 -34.09 -6.13
#